data_AF-A0ABD0PF56-F1
#
_entry.id   AF-A0ABD0PF56-F1
#
_cell.length_a   1.000
_cell.length_b   1.000
_cell.length_c   1.000
_cell.angle_alpha   90.00
_cell.angle_beta   90.00
_cell.angle_gamma   90.00
#
_symmetry.space_group_name_H-M   'P 1'
#
loop_
_entity.id
_entity.type
_entity.pdbx_description
1 polymer ?
#
loop_
_entity_poly.entity_id
_entity_poly.type
_entity_poly.pdbx_seq_one_letter_code
_entity_poly.pdbx_strand_id
1 'polypeptide(L)'
;NLNQNKRTLLPKFYGLYCVQAGGKNIRICVMNNLLPRSVPMHLKYDLKGSTYKRRASPKEREKSVPTYKDLDFIQDMPEGIQLEPDNYNALSKTIQRDCL
;
A
#
# COMPACT_ATOMS: atom_id res chain seq x y z
N ASN A 1 -7.84 2.52 18.57
CA ASN A 1 -8.05 2.43 17.11
C ASN A 1 -8.52 1.06 16.61
N LEU A 2 -7.76 -0.04 16.78
CA LEU A 2 -8.17 -1.39 16.31
C LEU A 2 -9.56 -1.85 16.79
N ASN A 3 -9.93 -1.58 18.04
CA ASN A 3 -11.22 -1.98 18.61
C ASN A 3 -12.40 -1.10 18.13
N GLN A 4 -12.13 0.10 17.60
CA GLN A 4 -13.14 1.06 17.13
C GLN A 4 -13.32 1.00 15.61
N ASN A 5 -12.27 0.67 14.85
CA ASN A 5 -12.30 0.46 13.41
C ASN A 5 -11.74 -0.92 13.03
N LYS A 6 -12.57 -1.97 13.20
CA LYS A 6 -12.16 -3.36 12.94
C LYS A 6 -11.73 -3.63 11.49
N ARG A 7 -12.13 -2.77 10.55
CA ARG A 7 -11.80 -2.88 9.12
C ARG A 7 -10.69 -1.94 8.68
N THR A 8 -9.93 -1.36 9.63
CA THR A 8 -8.79 -0.47 9.33
C THR A 8 -7.84 -1.06 8.30
N LEU A 9 -7.31 -0.18 7.44
CA LEU A 9 -6.35 -0.49 6.37
C LEU A 9 -4.90 -0.27 6.82
N LEU A 10 -4.68 0.24 8.04
CA LEU A 10 -3.36 0.48 8.58
C LEU A 10 -2.55 -0.82 8.72
N PRO A 11 -1.20 -0.75 8.72
CA PRO A 11 -0.35 -1.92 8.91
C PRO A 11 -0.70 -2.68 10.20
N LYS A 12 -0.80 -4.00 10.10
CA LYS A 12 -1.02 -4.88 11.25
C LYS A 12 0.32 -5.25 11.84
N PHE A 13 0.76 -4.51 12.84
CA PHE A 13 2.02 -4.76 13.53
C PHE A 13 1.90 -5.95 14.48
N TYR A 14 2.83 -6.90 14.36
CA TYR A 14 2.90 -8.12 15.18
C TYR A 14 4.04 -8.07 16.19
N GLY A 15 5.08 -7.28 15.94
CA GLY A 15 6.18 -7.11 16.87
C GLY A 15 7.17 -6.06 16.41
N LEU A 16 7.84 -5.44 17.37
CA LEU A 16 8.93 -4.49 17.14
C LEU A 16 10.16 -5.00 17.91
N TYR A 17 11.25 -5.21 17.19
CA TYR A 17 12.47 -5.82 17.71
C TYR A 17 13.67 -4.91 17.44
N CYS A 18 14.69 -5.04 18.29
CA CYS A 18 15.98 -4.38 18.08
C CYS A 18 17.09 -5.42 18.22
N VAL A 19 17.92 -5.54 17.18
CA VAL A 19 19.09 -6.41 17.17
C VAL A 19 20.33 -5.53 17.16
N GLN A 20 21.22 -5.74 18.11
CA GLN A 20 22.50 -5.04 18.16
C GLN A 20 23.59 -5.95 17.56
N ALA A 21 24.25 -5.48 16.50
CA ALA A 21 25.31 -6.22 15.82
C ALA A 21 26.37 -5.25 15.27
N GLY A 22 27.65 -5.56 15.49
CA GLY A 22 28.77 -4.74 14.98
C GLY A 22 28.71 -3.27 15.42
N GLY A 23 28.27 -3.01 16.66
CA GLY A 23 28.12 -1.64 17.19
C GLY A 23 26.93 -0.85 16.62
N LYS A 24 26.07 -1.47 15.81
CA LYS A 24 24.87 -0.85 15.22
C LYS A 24 23.60 -1.45 15.79
N ASN A 25 22.55 -0.63 15.88
CA ASN A 25 21.20 -1.04 16.25
C ASN A 25 20.32 -1.18 15.01
N ILE A 26 19.83 -2.39 14.74
CA ILE A 26 18.92 -2.70 13.65
C ILE A 26 17.52 -2.83 14.24
N ARG A 27 16.58 -1.96 13.84
CA ARG A 27 15.19 -1.99 14.29
C ARG A 27 14.33 -2.67 13.24
N ILE A 28 13.57 -3.68 13.66
CA ILE A 28 12.77 -4.52 12.77
C ILE A 28 11.33 -4.46 13.24
N CYS A 29 10.43 -4.09 12.33
CA CYS A 29 9.01 -4.17 12.56
C CYS A 29 8.44 -5.35 11.77
N VAL A 30 7.80 -6.29 12.47
CA VAL A 30 7.10 -7.43 11.87
C VAL A 30 5.65 -7.03 11.68
N MET A 31 5.16 -7.13 10.44
CA MET A 31 3.79 -6.77 10.06
C MET A 31 3.27 -7.68 8.96
N ASN A 32 1.97 -7.59 8.66
CA ASN A 32 1.35 -8.38 7.60
C ASN A 32 1.92 -8.05 6.20
N ASN A 33 2.01 -9.05 5.34
CA ASN A 33 2.20 -8.84 3.90
C ASN A 33 0.84 -8.65 3.22
N LEU A 34 0.59 -7.47 2.64
CA LEU A 34 -0.65 -7.16 1.94
C LEU A 34 -0.77 -7.88 0.59
N LEU A 35 0.36 -8.20 -0.06
CA LEU A 35 0.42 -8.80 -1.40
C LEU A 35 1.11 -10.17 -1.30
N PRO A 36 0.44 -11.21 -0.77
CA PRO A 36 1.04 -12.53 -0.61
C PRO A 36 1.27 -13.21 -1.96
N ARG A 37 2.34 -14.00 -2.07
CA ARG A 37 2.69 -14.73 -3.30
C ARG A 37 1.61 -15.74 -3.74
N SER A 38 0.76 -16.17 -2.82
CA SER A 38 -0.34 -17.10 -3.11
C SER A 38 -1.37 -16.54 -4.10
N VAL A 39 -1.42 -15.22 -4.27
CA VAL A 39 -2.30 -14.56 -5.25
C VAL A 39 -1.43 -13.81 -6.27
N PRO A 40 -1.43 -14.21 -7.55
CA PRO A 40 -0.67 -13.50 -8.59
C PRO A 40 -1.19 -12.07 -8.77
N MET A 41 -0.33 -11.09 -8.51
CA MET A 41 -0.64 -9.68 -8.75
C MET A 41 -0.27 -9.32 -10.18
N HIS A 42 -1.26 -9.00 -11.02
CA HIS A 42 -1.03 -8.55 -12.39
C HIS A 42 -0.60 -7.08 -12.46
N LEU A 43 -1.11 -6.25 -11.54
CA LEU A 43 -0.79 -4.82 -11.43
C LEU A 43 -0.54 -4.46 -9.97
N LYS A 44 0.33 -3.47 -9.74
CA LYS A 44 0.59 -2.89 -8.42
C LYS A 44 0.74 -1.38 -8.51
N TYR A 45 0.18 -0.67 -7.54
CA TYR A 45 0.27 0.78 -7.44
C TYR A 45 0.66 1.21 -6.01
N ASP A 46 1.60 2.16 -5.91
CA ASP A 46 1.84 3.00 -4.73
C ASP A 46 1.16 4.35 -5.02
N LEU A 47 0.12 4.70 -4.25
CA LEU A 47 -0.67 5.91 -4.45
C LEU A 47 -0.57 6.82 -3.21
N LYS A 48 -0.42 8.12 -3.44
CA LYS A 48 -0.27 9.14 -2.38
C LYS A 48 -1.10 10.40 -2.59
N GLY A 49 -1.74 10.56 -3.75
CA GLY A 49 -2.53 11.75 -4.11
C GLY A 49 -1.70 12.97 -4.53
N SER A 50 -0.37 12.82 -4.64
CA SER A 50 0.54 13.87 -5.13
C SER A 50 0.99 13.57 -6.56
N THR A 51 1.57 14.56 -7.25
CA THR A 51 2.01 14.41 -8.65
C THR A 51 3.53 14.48 -8.82
N TYR A 52 4.23 15.25 -7.99
CA TYR A 52 5.68 15.40 -8.12
C TYR A 52 6.44 14.09 -7.85
N LYS A 53 7.23 13.64 -8.83
CA LYS A 53 7.99 12.37 -8.79
C LYS A 53 7.12 11.13 -8.57
N ARG A 54 5.85 11.18 -8.99
CA ARG A 54 4.90 10.07 -8.89
C ARG A 54 4.72 9.30 -10.21
N ARG A 55 5.84 9.06 -10.90
CA ARG A 55 5.97 8.04 -11.96
C ARG A 55 6.96 6.95 -11.50
N ALA A 56 6.71 5.71 -11.90
CA ALA A 56 7.65 4.60 -11.72
C ALA A 56 8.97 4.92 -12.43
N SER A 57 10.09 4.60 -11.79
CA SER A 57 11.41 4.79 -12.40
C SER A 57 11.62 3.79 -13.54
N PRO A 58 12.54 4.07 -14.48
CA PRO A 58 12.88 3.12 -15.55
C PRO A 58 13.24 1.73 -15.00
N LYS A 59 14.10 1.69 -13.98
CA LYS A 59 14.49 0.45 -13.28
C LYS A 59 13.31 -0.31 -12.66
N GLU A 60 12.28 0.38 -12.16
CA GLU A 60 11.09 -0.30 -11.62
C GLU A 60 10.24 -0.90 -12.74
N ARG A 61 10.15 -0.20 -13.88
CA ARG A 61 9.38 -0.62 -15.06
C ARG A 61 10.00 -1.83 -15.78
N GLU A 62 11.28 -2.11 -15.57
CA GLU A 62 11.96 -3.32 -16.08
C GLU A 62 11.56 -4.62 -15.35
N LYS A 63 10.90 -4.53 -14.18
CA LYS A 63 10.47 -5.72 -13.43
C LYS A 63 9.30 -6.41 -14.14
N SER A 64 9.15 -7.72 -13.91
CA SER A 64 8.03 -8.50 -14.46
C SER A 64 6.66 -7.99 -14.01
N VAL A 65 6.55 -7.52 -12.77
CA VAL A 65 5.36 -6.82 -12.25
C VAL A 65 5.83 -5.53 -11.57
N PRO A 66 5.89 -4.40 -12.31
CA PRO A 66 6.29 -3.11 -11.78
C PRO A 66 5.34 -2.61 -10.69
N THR A 67 5.84 -1.72 -9.84
CA THR A 67 5.02 -0.94 -8.91
C THR A 67 4.87 0.47 -9.44
N TYR A 68 3.71 0.74 -10.05
CA TYR A 68 3.36 2.03 -10.64
C TYR A 68 3.00 3.06 -9.57
N LYS A 69 2.93 4.34 -9.97
CA LYS A 69 2.58 5.46 -9.09
C LYS A 69 1.43 6.29 -9.65
N ASP A 70 1.06 7.36 -8.95
CA ASP A 70 -0.13 8.18 -9.22
C ASP A 70 -0.25 8.64 -10.68
N LEU A 71 0.82 9.18 -11.29
CA LEU A 71 0.77 9.65 -12.67
C LEU A 71 0.73 8.53 -13.71
N ASP A 72 1.24 7.34 -13.36
CA ASP A 72 1.11 6.17 -14.21
C ASP A 72 -0.34 5.67 -14.14
N PHE A 73 -0.93 5.60 -12.95
CA PHE A 73 -2.34 5.20 -12.75
C PHE A 73 -3.31 6.11 -13.52
N ILE A 74 -3.14 7.44 -13.41
CA ILE A 74 -4.00 8.41 -14.13
C ILE A 74 -3.92 8.23 -15.66
N GLN A 75 -2.74 7.89 -16.18
CA GLN A 75 -2.52 7.72 -17.61
C GLN A 75 -3.02 6.36 -18.11
N ASP A 76 -2.70 5.29 -17.39
CA ASP A 76 -2.93 3.91 -17.83
C ASP A 76 -4.35 3.42 -17.49
N MET A 77 -5.01 4.04 -16.50
CA MET A 77 -6.37 3.73 -16.05
C MET A 77 -7.24 5.00 -15.95
N PRO A 78 -7.57 5.66 -17.08
CA PRO A 78 -8.32 6.92 -17.08
C PRO A 78 -9.74 6.79 -16.52
N GLU A 79 -10.35 5.61 -16.63
CA GLU A 79 -11.67 5.30 -16.04
C GLU A 79 -11.60 4.86 -14.56
N GLY A 80 -10.39 4.68 -14.03
CA GLY A 80 -10.15 4.25 -12.66
C GLY A 80 -10.55 2.81 -12.38
N ILE A 81 -10.76 2.50 -11.09
CA ILE A 81 -11.24 1.19 -10.62
C ILE A 81 -12.70 1.36 -10.22
N GLN A 82 -13.60 0.71 -10.95
CA GLN A 82 -15.02 0.68 -10.60
C GLN A 82 -15.25 -0.26 -9.42
N LEU A 83 -16.07 0.19 -8.48
CA LEU A 83 -16.44 -0.56 -7.28
C LEU A 83 -17.95 -0.55 -7.13
N GLU A 84 -18.51 -1.68 -6.71
CA GLU A 84 -19.92 -1.74 -6.31
C GLU A 84 -20.21 -0.71 -5.20
N PRO A 85 -21.41 -0.09 -5.19
CA PRO A 85 -21.72 1.00 -4.26
C PRO A 85 -21.44 0.68 -2.80
N ASP A 86 -21.76 -0.54 -2.35
CA ASP A 86 -21.53 -0.98 -0.97
C ASP A 86 -20.05 -1.07 -0.63
N ASN A 87 -19.23 -1.61 -1.55
CA ASN A 87 -17.78 -1.73 -1.36
C ASN A 87 -17.10 -0.36 -1.39
N TYR A 88 -17.52 0.52 -2.31
CA TYR A 88 -17.05 1.90 -2.36
C TYR A 88 -17.33 2.63 -1.05
N ASN A 89 -18.57 2.56 -0.57
CA ASN A 89 -18.99 3.20 0.68
C ASN A 89 -18.22 2.66 1.89
N ALA A 90 -18.00 1.34 1.97
CA ALA A 90 -17.22 0.74 3.03
C ALA A 90 -15.75 1.19 2.99
N LEU A 91 -15.13 1.19 1.81
CA LEU A 91 -13.74 1.61 1.62
C LEU A 91 -13.55 3.09 1.97
N SER A 92 -14.39 3.97 1.42
CA SER A 92 -14.32 5.41 1.65
C SER A 92 -14.47 5.76 3.13
N LYS A 93 -15.43 5.15 3.84
CA LYS A 93 -15.62 5.36 5.29
C LYS A 93 -14.41 4.89 6.09
N THR A 94 -13.83 3.74 5.75
CA THR A 94 -12.64 3.24 6.45
C THR A 94 -11.44 4.15 6.21
N ILE A 95 -11.17 4.56 4.97
CA ILE A 95 -10.06 5.48 4.65
C ILE A 95 -10.24 6.80 5.41
N GLN A 96 -11.43 7.40 5.37
CA GLN A 96 -11.70 8.65 6.10
C GLN A 96 -11.38 8.50 7.59
N ARG A 97 -11.74 7.37 8.21
CA ARG A 97 -11.47 7.11 9.62
C ARG A 97 -9.99 6.83 9.93
N ASP A 98 -9.24 6.27 8.98
CA ASP A 98 -7.81 5.99 9.16
C ASP A 98 -6.94 7.25 8.90
N CYS A 99 -7.47 8.25 8.19
CA CYS A 99 -6.81 9.53 7.92
C CYS A 99 -7.06 10.64 8.96
N LEU A 100 -8.01 10.43 9.87
CA LEU A 100 -8.33 11.33 11.00
C LEU A 100 -7.58 10.89 12.26
#